data_AF-A0A6L7TL02-F1
#
_entry.id   AF-A0A6L7TL02-F1
#
_cell.length_a   1.000
_cell.length_b   1.000
_cell.length_c   1.000
_cell.angle_alpha   90.00
_cell.angle_beta   90.00
_cell.angle_gamma   90.00
#
_symmetry.space_group_name_H-M   'P 1'
#
loop_
_entity.id
_entity.type
_entity.pdbx_description
1 polymer ?
#
loop_
_entity_poly.entity_id
_entity_poly.type
_entity_poly.pdbx_seq_one_letter_code
_entity_poly.pdbx_strand_id
1 'polypeptide(L)'
;MKDVTLKQRELARLHVLNYVLEYQVPIGQAAEILGVTERHARRLLNGYRKEGAAALAHGNRGRRPHNAVPEPQAAAVVKLASTHYAGTNHTHLTELLREREGIDLSRPSVRRILVKAGIDTPRSRRSQQHRVRRRRMPQEGMLLQVDGSHHRWLGEGGSSSPCCWP
;
A
#
# COMPACT_ATOMS: atom_id res chain seq x y z
N MET A 1 -0.03 26.30 -25.78
CA MET A 1 0.31 26.36 -24.34
C MET A 1 0.58 24.94 -23.86
N LYS A 2 1.57 24.71 -22.99
CA LYS A 2 1.75 23.40 -22.34
C LYS A 2 0.85 23.35 -21.11
N ASP A 3 0.01 22.34 -21.00
CA ASP A 3 -0.85 22.17 -19.84
C ASP A 3 -0.02 21.72 -18.62
N VAL A 4 -0.19 22.39 -17.49
CA VAL A 4 0.50 22.07 -16.23
C VAL A 4 -0.53 21.65 -15.20
N THR A 5 -0.48 20.37 -14.79
CA THR A 5 -1.32 19.88 -13.70
C THR A 5 -0.71 20.23 -12.35
N LEU A 6 -1.44 20.98 -11.52
CA LEU A 6 -1.03 21.37 -10.17
C LEU A 6 -1.95 20.76 -9.11
N LYS A 7 -1.38 20.35 -7.97
CA LYS A 7 -2.16 20.04 -6.76
C LYS A 7 -2.60 21.33 -6.07
N GLN A 8 -3.61 21.26 -5.21
CA GLN A 8 -4.12 22.42 -4.47
C GLN A 8 -3.03 23.26 -3.78
N ARG A 9 -2.06 22.61 -3.14
CA ARG A 9 -0.94 23.30 -2.48
C ARG A 9 0.01 23.99 -3.46
N GLU A 10 0.19 23.44 -4.65
CA GLU A 10 1.05 24.01 -5.69
C GLU A 10 0.34 25.18 -6.39
N LEU A 11 -0.98 25.09 -6.55
CA LEU A 11 -1.82 26.19 -7.02
C LEU A 11 -1.84 27.36 -6.02
N ALA A 12 -1.98 27.08 -4.71
CA ALA A 12 -1.89 28.12 -3.68
C ALA A 12 -0.54 28.86 -3.72
N ARG A 13 0.57 28.13 -3.93
CA ARG A 13 1.89 28.75 -4.13
C ARG A 13 1.92 29.66 -5.35
N LEU A 14 1.30 29.26 -6.45
CA LEU A 14 1.22 30.08 -7.66
C LEU A 14 0.52 31.41 -7.35
N HIS A 15 -0.65 31.37 -6.72
CA HIS A 15 -1.40 32.57 -6.36
C HIS A 15 -0.60 33.51 -5.46
N VAL A 16 0.00 32.99 -4.38
CA VAL A 16 0.78 33.81 -3.45
C VAL A 16 2.01 34.41 -4.13
N LEU A 17 2.69 33.67 -5.00
CA LEU A 17 3.85 34.19 -5.73
C LEU A 17 3.46 35.23 -6.78
N ASN A 18 2.26 35.16 -7.37
CA ASN A 18 1.74 36.23 -8.24
C ASN A 18 1.59 37.54 -7.47
N TYR A 19 1.02 37.52 -6.26
CA TYR A 19 0.94 38.71 -5.42
C TYR A 19 2.31 39.33 -5.09
N VAL A 20 3.35 38.50 -4.95
CA VAL A 20 4.72 38.99 -4.78
C VAL A 20 5.27 39.61 -6.07
N LEU A 21 4.97 39.03 -7.23
CA LEU A 21 5.40 39.59 -8.52
C LEU A 21 4.68 40.88 -8.89
N GLU A 22 3.43 41.03 -8.48
CA GLU A 22 2.63 42.25 -8.62
C GLU A 22 2.97 43.31 -7.56
N TYR A 23 4.01 43.08 -6.74
CA TYR A 23 4.48 43.97 -5.67
C TYR A 23 3.42 44.27 -4.59
N GLN A 24 2.38 43.46 -4.47
CA GLN A 24 1.31 43.63 -3.48
C GLN A 24 1.70 43.06 -2.11
N VAL A 25 2.53 42.02 -2.09
CA VAL A 25 2.94 41.32 -0.87
C VAL A 25 4.46 41.16 -0.82
N PRO A 26 5.14 41.56 0.28
CA PRO A 26 6.57 41.31 0.42
C PRO A 26 6.86 39.82 0.62
N ILE A 27 8.06 39.38 0.20
CA ILE A 27 8.43 37.95 0.22
C ILE A 27 8.39 37.31 1.62
N GLY A 28 8.65 38.08 2.69
CA GLY A 28 8.55 37.60 4.07
C GLY A 28 7.11 37.21 4.45
N GLN A 29 6.14 38.09 4.16
CA GLN A 29 4.73 37.83 4.43
C GLN A 29 4.19 36.69 3.55
N ALA A 30 4.65 36.60 2.30
CA ALA A 30 4.34 35.46 1.44
C ALA A 30 4.88 34.13 2.01
N ALA A 31 6.05 34.15 2.64
CA ALA A 31 6.62 32.96 3.30
C ALA A 31 5.77 32.50 4.49
N GLU A 32 5.27 33.44 5.29
CA GLU A 32 4.34 33.18 6.39
C GLU A 32 3.02 32.56 5.88
N ILE A 33 2.40 33.16 4.85
CA ILE A 33 1.17 32.65 4.23
C ILE A 33 1.37 31.21 3.71
N LEU A 34 2.54 30.92 3.11
CA LEU A 34 2.86 29.61 2.57
C LEU A 34 3.32 28.59 3.63
N GLY A 35 3.56 29.02 4.87
CA GLY A 35 4.12 28.19 5.94
C GLY A 35 5.51 27.64 5.59
N VAL A 36 6.35 28.47 4.96
CA VAL A 36 7.73 28.10 4.59
C VAL A 36 8.72 29.17 5.05
N THR A 37 10.00 28.83 5.08
CA THR A 37 11.04 29.83 5.36
C THR A 37 11.18 30.80 4.19
N GLU A 38 11.60 32.03 4.47
CA GLU A 38 11.81 33.06 3.44
C GLU A 38 12.80 32.61 2.36
N ARG A 39 13.86 31.87 2.75
CA ARG A 39 14.81 31.25 1.81
C ARG A 39 14.10 30.31 0.82
N HIS A 40 13.14 29.52 1.31
CA HIS A 40 12.36 28.62 0.45
C HIS A 40 11.38 29.40 -0.43
N ALA A 41 10.71 30.44 0.09
CA ALA A 41 9.85 31.31 -0.71
C ALA A 41 10.64 31.96 -1.86
N ARG A 42 11.84 32.50 -1.60
CA ARG A 42 12.74 33.03 -2.62
C ARG A 42 13.16 31.97 -3.64
N ARG A 43 13.44 30.73 -3.20
CA ARG A 43 13.75 29.61 -4.11
C ARG A 43 12.57 29.29 -5.04
N LEU A 44 11.35 29.25 -4.52
CA LEU A 44 10.14 29.03 -5.30
C LEU A 44 9.91 30.16 -6.31
N LEU A 45 10.05 31.42 -5.87
CA LEU A 45 9.93 32.60 -6.73
C LEU A 45 10.94 32.57 -7.88
N ASN A 46 12.20 32.22 -7.60
CA ASN A 46 13.24 32.11 -8.62
C ASN A 46 12.96 30.99 -9.64
N GLY A 47 12.41 29.85 -9.19
CA GLY A 47 11.95 28.80 -10.10
C GLY A 47 10.78 29.26 -10.96
N TYR A 48 9.79 29.91 -10.32
CA TYR A 48 8.60 30.43 -10.99
C TYR A 48 8.94 31.46 -12.07
N ARG A 49 9.91 32.34 -11.82
CA ARG A 49 10.40 33.31 -12.83
C ARG A 49 11.05 32.64 -14.04
N LYS A 50 11.68 31.47 -13.88
CA LYS A 50 12.41 30.77 -14.94
C LYS A 50 11.51 29.84 -15.77
N GLU A 51 10.65 29.08 -15.09
CA GLU A 51 9.90 27.98 -15.70
C GLU A 51 8.37 28.15 -15.56
N GLY A 52 7.92 29.26 -14.98
CA GLY A 52 6.50 29.53 -14.74
C GLY A 52 5.88 28.54 -13.76
N ALA A 53 4.59 28.23 -13.98
CA ALA A 53 3.82 27.30 -13.16
C ALA A 53 4.46 25.89 -13.06
N ALA A 54 5.24 25.48 -14.07
CA ALA A 54 5.89 24.17 -14.09
C ALA A 54 6.89 23.98 -12.94
N ALA A 55 7.60 25.04 -12.53
CA ALA A 55 8.55 24.98 -11.40
C ALA A 55 7.89 24.70 -10.04
N LEU A 56 6.58 24.96 -9.92
CA LEU A 56 5.84 24.74 -8.67
C LEU A 56 5.33 23.30 -8.55
N ALA A 57 5.26 22.57 -9.66
CA ALA A 57 4.97 21.15 -9.64
C ALA A 57 6.09 20.38 -8.93
N HIS A 58 5.72 19.37 -8.16
CA HIS A 58 6.69 18.51 -7.49
C HIS A 58 7.72 17.92 -8.48
N GLY A 59 9.03 18.13 -8.25
CA GLY A 59 10.08 17.75 -9.21
C GLY A 59 10.18 16.24 -9.53
N ASN A 60 9.71 15.37 -8.63
CA ASN A 60 9.61 13.93 -8.90
C ASN A 60 8.32 13.52 -9.65
N ARG A 61 7.44 14.47 -10.01
CA ARG A 61 6.23 14.18 -10.77
C ARG A 61 6.61 13.62 -12.13
N GLY A 62 6.01 12.48 -12.49
CA GLY A 62 6.31 11.76 -13.73
C GLY A 62 7.66 11.04 -13.74
N ARG A 63 8.50 11.18 -12.69
CA ARG A 63 9.76 10.45 -12.59
C ARG A 63 9.53 9.06 -11.99
N ARG A 64 10.15 8.05 -12.60
CA ARG A 64 10.20 6.69 -12.04
C ARG A 64 11.15 6.67 -10.83
N PRO A 65 10.72 6.16 -9.67
CA PRO A 65 11.62 5.97 -8.52
C PRO A 65 12.79 5.04 -8.87
N HIS A 66 13.97 5.27 -8.29
CA HIS A 66 15.15 4.43 -8.54
C HIS A 66 14.95 2.97 -8.08
N ASN A 67 14.13 2.76 -7.05
CA ASN A 67 13.79 1.47 -6.48
C ASN A 67 12.52 0.85 -7.10
N ALA A 68 12.03 1.40 -8.20
CA ALA A 68 10.89 0.83 -8.90
C ALA A 68 11.29 -0.48 -9.58
N VAL A 69 10.48 -1.53 -9.39
CA VAL A 69 10.66 -2.82 -10.09
C VAL A 69 10.70 -2.57 -11.60
N PRO A 70 11.71 -3.08 -12.33
CA PRO A 70 11.81 -3.00 -13.79
C PRO A 70 10.52 -3.46 -14.48
N GLU A 71 10.13 -2.79 -15.57
CA GLU A 71 8.89 -3.11 -16.29
C GLU A 71 8.89 -4.54 -16.85
N PRO A 72 10.01 -5.05 -17.41
CA PRO A 72 10.07 -6.45 -17.86
C PRO A 72 9.83 -7.45 -16.74
N GLN A 73 10.37 -7.18 -15.55
CA GLN A 73 10.19 -8.04 -14.38
C GLN A 73 8.76 -8.00 -13.87
N ALA A 74 8.14 -6.81 -13.84
CA ALA A 74 6.73 -6.67 -13.48
C ALA A 74 5.81 -7.39 -14.49
N ALA A 75 6.10 -7.29 -15.79
CA ALA A 75 5.35 -8.00 -16.83
C ALA A 75 5.50 -9.53 -16.70
N ALA A 76 6.69 -10.03 -16.37
CA ALA A 76 6.92 -11.46 -16.12
C ALA A 76 6.07 -11.96 -14.95
N VAL A 77 6.02 -11.21 -13.83
CA VAL A 77 5.19 -11.53 -12.67
C VAL A 77 3.71 -11.61 -13.05
N VAL A 78 3.19 -10.66 -13.83
CA VAL A 78 1.79 -10.66 -14.29
C VAL A 78 1.50 -11.86 -15.19
N LYS A 79 2.42 -12.18 -16.11
CA LYS A 79 2.28 -13.34 -17.00
C LYS A 79 2.24 -14.65 -16.20
N LEU A 80 3.13 -14.83 -15.25
CA LEU A 80 3.20 -16.04 -14.42
C LEU A 80 1.95 -16.17 -13.52
N ALA A 81 1.50 -15.07 -12.92
CA ALA A 81 0.30 -15.05 -12.09
C ALA A 81 -0.99 -15.36 -12.87
N SER A 82 -1.07 -14.96 -14.15
CA SER A 82 -2.24 -15.22 -14.99
C SER A 82 -2.22 -16.58 -15.69
N THR A 83 -1.05 -17.22 -15.80
CA THR A 83 -0.89 -18.50 -16.50
C THR A 83 -0.56 -19.64 -15.53
N HIS A 84 0.72 -19.82 -15.21
CA HIS A 84 1.26 -20.99 -14.49
C HIS A 84 0.80 -21.04 -13.03
N TYR A 85 0.55 -19.88 -12.42
CA TYR A 85 0.18 -19.75 -11.01
C TYR A 85 -1.21 -19.10 -10.84
N ALA A 86 -2.10 -19.32 -11.80
CA ALA A 86 -3.48 -18.83 -11.75
C ALA A 86 -4.19 -19.31 -10.48
N GLY A 87 -4.85 -18.39 -9.78
CA GLY A 87 -5.61 -18.69 -8.55
C GLY A 87 -4.76 -18.86 -7.29
N THR A 88 -3.44 -18.63 -7.35
CA THR A 88 -2.61 -18.60 -6.13
C THR A 88 -2.85 -17.31 -5.34
N ASN A 89 -2.72 -17.39 -4.00
CA ASN A 89 -2.74 -16.19 -3.18
C ASN A 89 -1.40 -15.42 -3.32
N HIS A 90 -1.38 -14.12 -3.04
CA HIS A 90 -0.16 -13.30 -3.23
C HIS A 90 1.04 -13.75 -2.39
N THR A 91 0.81 -14.37 -1.23
CA THR A 91 1.91 -14.88 -0.38
C THR A 91 2.56 -16.08 -1.07
N HIS A 92 1.74 -17.07 -1.43
CA HIS A 92 2.18 -18.29 -2.09
C HIS A 92 2.81 -18.00 -3.45
N LEU A 93 2.24 -17.07 -4.22
CA LEU A 93 2.86 -16.62 -5.47
C LEU A 93 4.26 -16.03 -5.22
N THR A 94 4.45 -15.26 -4.15
CA THR A 94 5.75 -14.67 -3.84
C THR A 94 6.79 -15.75 -3.52
N GLU A 95 6.39 -16.80 -2.81
CA GLU A 95 7.24 -17.97 -2.53
C GLU A 95 7.61 -18.69 -3.83
N LEU A 96 6.62 -18.99 -4.68
CA LEU A 96 6.83 -19.66 -5.96
C LEU A 96 7.73 -18.85 -6.91
N LEU A 97 7.56 -17.54 -6.98
CA LEU A 97 8.40 -16.64 -7.78
C LEU A 97 9.87 -16.69 -7.31
N ARG A 98 10.11 -16.73 -6.01
CA ARG A 98 11.47 -16.83 -5.45
C ARG A 98 12.08 -18.21 -5.71
N GLU A 99 11.33 -19.28 -5.46
CA GLU A 99 11.85 -20.66 -5.50
C GLU A 99 12.01 -21.20 -6.93
N ARG A 100 11.07 -20.90 -7.82
CA ARG A 100 11.00 -21.54 -9.15
C ARG A 100 11.47 -20.62 -10.28
N GLU A 101 11.30 -19.32 -10.12
CA GLU A 101 11.54 -18.34 -11.20
C GLU A 101 12.76 -17.46 -10.91
N GLY A 102 13.36 -17.56 -9.71
CA GLY A 102 14.49 -16.72 -9.27
C GLY A 102 14.14 -15.24 -9.12
N ILE A 103 12.84 -14.90 -9.04
CA ILE A 103 12.36 -13.53 -8.91
C ILE A 103 12.22 -13.19 -7.42
N ASP A 104 13.23 -12.53 -6.86
CA ASP A 104 13.21 -12.09 -5.46
C ASP A 104 12.53 -10.71 -5.31
N LEU A 105 11.21 -10.73 -5.13
CA LEU A 105 10.41 -9.54 -4.86
C LEU A 105 9.68 -9.69 -3.53
N SER A 106 9.61 -8.60 -2.76
CA SER A 106 8.80 -8.61 -1.55
C SER A 106 7.31 -8.75 -1.88
N ARG A 107 6.56 -9.45 -1.01
CA ARG A 107 5.10 -9.63 -1.15
C ARG A 107 4.34 -8.32 -1.44
N PRO A 108 4.63 -7.17 -0.78
CA PRO A 108 3.96 -5.90 -1.12
C PRO A 108 4.23 -5.41 -2.53
N SER A 109 5.42 -5.67 -3.09
CA SER A 109 5.75 -5.31 -4.47
C SER A 109 5.00 -6.18 -5.46
N VAL A 110 4.97 -7.50 -5.26
CA VAL A 110 4.16 -8.43 -6.05
C VAL A 110 2.69 -8.02 -6.01
N ARG A 111 2.14 -7.75 -4.81
CA ARG A 111 0.76 -7.26 -4.67
C ARG A 111 0.50 -5.96 -5.46
N ARG A 112 1.39 -4.97 -5.39
CA ARG A 112 1.21 -3.70 -6.14
C ARG A 112 1.20 -3.92 -7.65
N ILE A 113 2.07 -4.80 -8.15
CA ILE A 113 2.13 -5.17 -9.57
C ILE A 113 0.80 -5.80 -10.00
N LEU A 114 0.30 -6.77 -9.24
CA LEU A 114 -0.94 -7.48 -9.55
C LEU A 114 -2.17 -6.59 -9.48
N VAL A 115 -2.29 -5.77 -8.43
CA VAL A 115 -3.40 -4.81 -8.28
C VAL A 115 -3.41 -3.81 -9.44
N LYS A 116 -2.24 -3.32 -9.88
CA LYS A 116 -2.13 -2.44 -11.05
C LYS A 116 -2.58 -3.15 -12.34
N ALA A 117 -2.39 -4.47 -12.42
CA ALA A 117 -2.83 -5.31 -13.53
C ALA A 117 -4.28 -5.82 -13.39
N GLY A 118 -5.00 -5.45 -12.32
CA GLY A 118 -6.38 -5.89 -12.07
C GLY A 118 -6.51 -7.35 -11.62
N ILE A 119 -5.42 -7.98 -11.16
CA ILE A 119 -5.43 -9.34 -10.64
C ILE A 119 -5.58 -9.28 -9.12
N ASP A 120 -6.76 -9.67 -8.63
CA ASP A 120 -7.05 -9.75 -7.21
C ASP A 120 -6.80 -11.15 -6.63
N THR A 121 -6.56 -11.20 -5.32
CA THR A 121 -6.48 -12.49 -4.62
C THR A 121 -7.84 -13.18 -4.62
N PRO A 122 -7.92 -14.49 -4.93
CA PRO A 122 -9.18 -15.24 -4.98
C PRO A 122 -9.87 -15.35 -3.63
N ARG A 123 -9.14 -15.19 -2.53
CA ARG A 123 -9.71 -15.14 -1.17
C ARG A 123 -9.24 -13.89 -0.44
N SER A 124 -10.19 -13.04 -0.07
CA SER A 124 -9.99 -12.06 1.00
C SER A 124 -10.12 -12.77 2.35
N ARG A 125 -9.22 -12.47 3.27
CA ARG A 125 -9.30 -12.98 4.65
C ARG A 125 -10.56 -12.41 5.29
N ARG A 126 -11.46 -13.27 5.75
CA ARG A 126 -12.60 -12.85 6.58
C ARG A 126 -12.07 -12.09 7.79
N SER A 127 -12.64 -10.94 8.10
CA SER A 127 -12.30 -10.21 9.33
C SER A 127 -12.43 -11.16 10.51
N GLN A 128 -11.45 -11.15 11.42
CA GLN A 128 -11.58 -11.91 12.66
C GLN A 128 -12.84 -11.40 13.36
N GLN A 129 -13.81 -12.29 13.57
CA GLN A 129 -14.90 -11.98 14.48
C GLN A 129 -14.30 -11.97 15.88
N HIS A 130 -14.37 -10.81 16.54
CA HIS A 130 -14.06 -10.70 17.96
C HIS A 130 -14.87 -11.76 18.73
N ARG A 131 -14.31 -12.33 19.81
CA ARG A 131 -14.93 -13.43 20.57
C ARG A 131 -16.30 -13.00 21.11
N VAL A 132 -17.34 -13.30 20.34
CA VAL A 132 -18.74 -13.17 20.74
C VAL A 132 -19.24 -14.59 21.01
N ARG A 133 -20.09 -14.75 22.02
CA ARG A 133 -20.80 -16.01 22.28
C ARG A 133 -21.36 -16.55 20.95
N ARG A 134 -21.11 -17.83 20.65
CA ARG A 134 -21.63 -18.49 19.44
C ARG A 134 -23.15 -18.29 19.38
N ARG A 135 -23.70 -18.01 18.19
CA ARG A 135 -25.15 -17.92 17.99
C ARG A 135 -25.81 -19.29 18.26
N ARG A 136 -27.00 -19.27 18.88
CA ARG A 136 -27.83 -20.47 19.09
C ARG A 136 -28.21 -21.07 17.72
N MET A 137 -28.14 -22.39 17.57
CA MET A 137 -28.62 -23.08 16.37
C MET A 137 -30.16 -23.14 16.37
N PRO A 138 -30.80 -23.15 15.19
CA PRO A 138 -32.26 -23.03 15.07
C PRO A 138 -33.04 -24.25 15.60
N GLN A 139 -32.38 -25.42 15.71
CA GLN A 139 -32.99 -26.65 16.17
C GLN A 139 -32.07 -27.40 17.15
N GLU A 140 -32.67 -28.16 18.06
CA GLU A 140 -31.98 -29.09 18.95
C GLU A 140 -31.21 -30.16 18.14
N GLY A 141 -30.03 -30.57 18.62
CA GLY A 141 -29.16 -31.55 17.95
C GLY A 141 -28.26 -30.98 16.82
N MET A 142 -28.53 -29.78 16.30
CA MET A 142 -27.64 -29.12 15.33
C MET A 142 -26.36 -28.54 15.96
N LEU A 143 -26.29 -28.55 17.29
CA LEU A 143 -25.11 -28.19 18.07
C LEU A 143 -24.63 -29.41 18.86
N LEU A 144 -23.52 -30.00 18.42
CA LEU A 144 -22.80 -30.98 19.21
C LEU A 144 -21.75 -30.26 20.06
N GLN A 145 -21.85 -30.37 21.39
CA GLN A 145 -20.79 -29.94 22.29
C GLN A 145 -19.73 -31.04 22.31
N VAL A 146 -18.59 -30.77 21.69
CA VAL A 146 -17.40 -31.60 21.82
C VAL A 146 -16.50 -30.88 22.82
N ASP A 147 -16.46 -31.39 24.05
CA ASP A 147 -15.55 -30.91 25.07
C ASP A 147 -14.35 -31.85 25.15
N GLY A 148 -13.17 -31.28 25.38
CA GLY A 148 -11.93 -32.01 25.53
C GLY A 148 -11.37 -31.77 26.92
N SER A 149 -11.03 -32.82 27.65
CA SER A 149 -10.39 -32.70 28.95
C SER A 149 -8.88 -32.86 28.82
N HIS A 150 -8.12 -32.04 29.55
CA HIS A 150 -6.68 -32.20 29.72
C HIS A 150 -6.33 -33.33 30.70
N HIS A 151 -7.34 -33.96 31.33
CA HIS A 151 -7.13 -35.02 32.30
C HIS A 151 -6.54 -36.27 31.63
N ARG A 152 -5.49 -36.81 32.25
CA ARG A 152 -4.78 -38.02 31.79
C ARG A 152 -5.51 -39.26 32.28
N TRP A 153 -6.67 -39.55 31.69
CA TRP A 153 -7.52 -40.71 32.06
C TRP A 153 -6.81 -42.08 31.98
N LEU A 154 -5.68 -42.16 31.26
CA LEU A 154 -4.88 -43.39 31.09
C LEU A 154 -3.61 -43.43 31.96
N GLY A 155 -3.44 -42.50 32.91
CA GLY A 155 -2.31 -42.47 33.84
C GLY A 155 -1.00 -41.93 33.27
N GLU A 156 0.03 -41.81 34.13
CA GLU A 156 1.37 -41.35 33.76
C GLU A 156 2.12 -42.45 32.98
N GLY A 157 1.97 -42.43 31.66
CA GLY A 157 2.61 -43.39 30.76
C GLY A 157 1.84 -43.66 29.46
N GLY A 158 0.56 -43.24 29.38
CA GLY A 158 -0.21 -43.29 28.13
C GLY A 158 0.34 -42.32 27.10
N SER A 159 0.79 -42.81 25.94
CA SER A 159 1.37 -42.05 24.83
C SER A 159 0.34 -41.20 24.05
N SER A 160 -0.78 -40.83 24.67
CA SER A 160 -1.74 -39.91 24.07
C SER A 160 -1.36 -38.49 24.47
N SER A 161 -0.78 -37.73 23.54
CA SER A 161 -0.75 -36.26 23.66
C SER A 161 -2.16 -35.77 24.02
N PRO A 162 -2.32 -34.77 24.92
CA PRO A 162 -3.64 -34.24 25.26
C PRO A 162 -4.42 -33.94 23.98
N CYS A 163 -5.66 -34.40 23.89
CA CYS A 163 -6.49 -34.28 22.69
C CYS A 163 -6.78 -32.82 22.28
N CYS A 164 -6.41 -31.86 23.14
CA CYS A 164 -6.60 -30.44 22.95
C CYS A 164 -5.27 -29.82 22.50
N TRP A 165 -5.19 -29.44 21.23
CA TRP A 165 -4.12 -28.57 20.73
C TRP A 165 -4.30 -27.14 21.28
N PRO A 166 -3.21 -26.41 21.56
CA PRO A 166 -3.23 -25.08 22.19
C PRO A 166 -3.93 -24.00 21.36
#